data_AF-A0A0F9Q3L6-F1
#
_entry.id   AF-A0A0F9Q3L6-F1
#
_cell.length_a   1.000
_cell.length_b   1.000
_cell.length_c   1.000
_cell.angle_alpha   90.00
_cell.angle_beta   90.00
_cell.angle_gamma   90.00
#
_symmetry.space_group_name_H-M   'P 1'
#
loop_
_entity.id
_entity.type
_entity.pdbx_description
1 polymer ?
#
loop_
_entity_poly.entity_id
_entity_poly.type
_entity_poly.pdbx_seq_one_letter_code
_entity_poly.pdbx_strand_id
1 'polypeptide(L)'
;MTTKTEQQFADKMVAEGWEVYHTGFPDFLCRKDGEVILVEVKRSSKEKLQDNQHLILNALNDSSPTAFVWSPDSLDLIPIHQKRQSKDSLQNEDEEKFGNSQCPISWADTVITVLYRTEGWSLERIADQFGITAEAVRQRILKAKGG
;
A
#
# COMPACT_ATOMS: atom_id res chain seq x y z
N MET A 1 12.55 -6.66 12.49
CA MET A 1 13.57 -5.70 12.95
C MET A 1 13.60 -4.58 11.95
N THR A 2 13.46 -3.34 12.41
CA THR A 2 13.45 -2.12 11.58
C THR A 2 14.81 -1.94 10.92
N THR A 3 14.83 -1.63 9.61
CA THR A 3 16.11 -1.38 8.93
C THR A 3 16.70 -0.03 9.36
N LYS A 4 18.01 0.18 9.15
CA LYS A 4 18.65 1.47 9.45
C LYS A 4 17.97 2.63 8.71
N THR A 5 17.51 2.40 7.48
CA THR A 5 16.81 3.39 6.66
C THR A 5 15.41 3.68 7.20
N GLU A 6 14.66 2.66 7.61
CA GLU A 6 13.37 2.84 8.27
C GLU A 6 13.50 3.60 9.60
N GLN A 7 14.56 3.33 10.38
CA GLN A 7 14.81 4.07 11.62
C GLN A 7 15.09 5.56 11.35
N GLN A 8 15.90 5.87 10.32
CA GLN A 8 16.15 7.25 9.90
C GLN A 8 14.87 7.99 9.50
N PHE A 9 13.97 7.30 8.80
CA PHE A 9 12.66 7.84 8.46
C PHE A 9 11.83 8.12 9.72
N ALA A 10 11.72 7.14 10.63
CA ALA A 10 10.97 7.29 11.87
C ALA A 10 11.48 8.47 12.71
N ASP A 11 12.80 8.59 12.88
CA ASP A 11 13.43 9.68 13.63
C ASP A 11 13.11 11.06 13.01
N LYS A 12 13.16 11.16 11.66
CA LYS A 12 12.78 12.38 10.93
C LYS A 12 11.33 12.76 11.19
N MET A 13 10.41 11.81 11.01
CA MET A 13 8.97 12.07 11.14
C MET A 13 8.60 12.43 12.58
N VAL A 14 9.18 11.74 13.57
CA VAL A 14 9.00 12.07 14.99
C VAL A 14 9.53 13.47 15.31
N ALA A 15 10.70 13.85 14.78
CA ALA A 15 11.25 15.20 14.96
C ALA A 15 10.36 16.29 14.33
N GLU A 16 9.64 15.96 13.27
CA GLU A 16 8.65 16.83 12.62
C GLU A 16 7.27 16.81 13.31
N GLY A 17 7.14 16.07 14.43
CA GLY A 17 5.94 16.03 15.26
C GLY A 17 4.88 15.03 14.80
N TRP A 18 5.25 14.03 14.01
CA TRP A 18 4.36 12.93 13.64
C TRP A 18 4.40 11.79 14.65
N GLU A 19 3.26 11.18 14.90
CA GLU A 19 3.19 9.84 15.50
C GLU A 19 3.48 8.80 14.41
N VAL A 20 4.42 7.88 14.66
CA VAL A 20 4.89 6.90 13.67
C VAL A 20 4.61 5.47 14.15
N TYR A 21 3.98 4.66 13.30
CA TYR A 21 3.60 3.28 13.57
C TYR A 21 4.22 2.35 12.53
N HIS A 22 5.00 1.35 12.95
CA HIS A 22 5.62 0.34 12.07
C HIS A 22 4.72 -0.90 11.98
N THR A 23 4.13 -1.17 10.81
CA THR A 23 3.05 -2.16 10.64
C THR A 23 3.34 -3.27 9.64
N GLY A 24 4.56 -3.31 9.09
CA GLY A 24 5.01 -4.33 8.13
C GLY A 24 4.66 -4.00 6.67
N PHE A 25 3.41 -3.66 6.37
CA PHE A 25 3.05 -3.07 5.07
C PHE A 25 1.83 -2.13 5.21
N PRO A 26 1.93 -0.84 4.78
CA PRO A 26 3.17 -0.14 4.42
C PRO A 26 4.20 -0.20 5.55
N ASP A 27 5.46 0.15 5.24
CA ASP A 27 6.52 0.20 6.25
C ASP A 27 6.07 1.05 7.46
N PHE A 28 5.45 2.21 7.18
CA PHE A 28 4.92 3.09 8.21
C PHE A 28 3.52 3.63 7.92
N LEU A 29 2.77 3.80 9.00
CA LEU A 29 1.61 4.70 9.10
C LEU A 29 2.02 5.88 9.99
N CYS A 30 1.83 7.10 9.52
CA CYS A 30 2.11 8.31 10.30
C CYS A 30 0.84 9.12 10.52
N ARG A 31 0.69 9.72 11.70
CA ARG A 31 -0.46 10.55 12.07
C ARG A 31 -0.03 11.89 12.66
N LYS A 32 -0.68 12.98 12.25
CA LYS A 32 -0.48 14.33 12.80
C LYS A 32 -1.72 15.19 12.54
N ASP A 33 -2.20 15.93 13.54
CA ASP A 33 -3.30 16.91 13.41
C ASP A 33 -4.58 16.40 12.70
N GLY A 34 -4.89 15.11 12.82
CA GLY A 34 -6.04 14.48 12.17
C GLY A 34 -5.76 13.93 10.76
N GLU A 35 -4.58 14.19 10.21
CA GLU A 35 -4.09 13.60 8.98
C GLU A 35 -3.43 12.24 9.24
N VAL A 36 -3.60 11.32 8.30
CA VAL A 36 -2.94 10.02 8.28
C VAL A 36 -2.29 9.83 6.92
N ILE A 37 -1.00 9.48 6.93
CA ILE A 37 -0.25 9.14 5.73
C ILE A 37 0.35 7.73 5.84
N LEU A 38 0.46 7.07 4.70
CA LEU A 38 1.07 5.77 4.51
C LEU A 38 2.40 5.97 3.81
N VAL A 39 3.47 5.39 4.35
CA VAL A 39 4.81 5.59 3.79
C VAL A 39 5.51 4.26 3.57
N GLU A 40 5.91 4.06 2.31
CA GLU A 40 6.85 3.02 1.92
C GLU A 40 8.27 3.60 1.91
N VAL A 41 9.21 2.93 2.56
CA VAL A 41 10.61 3.34 2.67
C VAL A 41 11.47 2.55 1.71
N LYS A 42 12.28 3.26 0.93
CA LYS A 42 13.27 2.68 0.02
C LYS A 42 14.67 3.12 0.41
N ARG A 43 15.68 2.31 0.10
CA ARG A 43 17.08 2.64 0.43
C ARG A 43 17.62 3.76 -0.47
N SER A 44 17.04 3.93 -1.65
CA SER A 44 17.37 5.01 -2.58
C SER A 44 16.14 5.37 -3.42
N SER A 45 16.10 6.62 -3.86
CA SER A 45 15.12 7.17 -4.79
C SER A 45 15.05 6.39 -6.10
N LYS A 46 16.15 5.72 -6.48
CA LYS A 46 16.27 4.85 -7.66
C LYS A 46 15.55 3.51 -7.50
N GLU A 47 15.29 3.05 -6.28
CA GLU A 47 14.57 1.79 -6.08
C GLU A 47 13.10 1.96 -6.47
N LYS A 48 12.61 1.06 -7.31
CA LYS A 48 11.22 1.07 -7.75
C LYS A 48 10.31 0.51 -6.65
N LEU A 49 9.06 0.95 -6.64
CA LEU A 49 8.02 0.22 -5.94
C LEU A 49 7.84 -1.14 -6.64
N GLN A 50 7.64 -2.19 -5.86
CA GLN A 50 7.14 -3.44 -6.42
C GLN A 50 5.70 -3.20 -6.92
N ASP A 51 5.29 -3.93 -7.95
CA ASP A 51 4.01 -3.67 -8.62
C ASP A 51 2.81 -3.84 -7.67
N ASN A 52 2.88 -4.82 -6.76
CA ASN A 52 1.89 -5.03 -5.69
C ASN A 52 1.81 -3.83 -4.71
N GLN A 53 2.95 -3.26 -4.32
CA GLN A 53 3.01 -2.10 -3.43
C GLN A 53 2.40 -0.88 -4.11
N HIS A 54 2.73 -0.66 -5.38
CA HIS A 54 2.17 0.42 -6.17
C HIS A 54 0.65 0.27 -6.32
N LEU A 55 0.16 -0.92 -6.68
CA LEU A 55 -1.28 -1.17 -6.85
C LEU A 55 -2.06 -0.91 -5.56
N ILE A 56 -1.62 -1.46 -4.43
CA ILE A 56 -2.34 -1.33 -3.15
C ILE A 56 -2.28 0.11 -2.65
N LEU A 57 -1.10 0.72 -2.64
CA LEU A 57 -0.96 2.08 -2.11
C LEU A 57 -1.63 3.12 -3.02
N ASN A 58 -1.64 2.91 -4.33
CA ASN A 58 -2.38 3.78 -5.26
C ASN A 58 -3.90 3.62 -5.08
N ALA A 59 -4.39 2.40 -4.80
CA ALA A 59 -5.81 2.19 -4.51
C ALA A 59 -6.24 2.87 -3.19
N LEU A 60 -5.36 2.93 -2.20
CA LEU A 60 -5.59 3.65 -0.94
C LEU A 60 -5.47 5.17 -1.07
N ASN A 61 -4.94 5.64 -2.20
CA ASN A 61 -4.74 7.04 -2.50
C ASN A 61 -6.01 7.62 -3.16
N ASP A 62 -6.90 8.20 -2.34
CA ASP A 62 -8.12 8.87 -2.80
C ASP A 62 -7.78 10.28 -3.39
N SER A 63 -8.74 11.21 -3.33
CA SER A 63 -8.70 12.58 -3.86
C SER A 63 -7.56 13.45 -3.32
N SER A 64 -6.97 13.07 -2.18
CA SER A 64 -5.80 13.70 -1.56
C SER A 64 -4.67 12.66 -1.41
N PRO A 65 -3.39 13.03 -1.62
CA PRO A 65 -2.30 12.09 -1.45
C PRO A 65 -2.22 11.57 -0.01
N THR A 66 -2.58 10.31 0.21
CA THR A 66 -2.47 9.61 1.50
C THR A 66 -1.29 8.65 1.52
N ALA A 67 -0.71 8.31 0.35
CA ALA A 67 0.35 7.32 0.25
C ALA A 67 1.60 7.86 -0.47
N PHE A 68 2.75 7.69 0.18
CA PHE A 68 4.02 8.29 -0.21
C PHE A 68 5.15 7.25 -0.22
N VAL A 69 6.21 7.58 -0.94
CA VAL A 69 7.50 6.90 -0.88
C VAL A 69 8.54 7.85 -0.32
N TRP A 70 9.37 7.35 0.58
CA TRP A 70 10.52 8.07 1.10
C TRP A 70 11.81 7.28 0.86
N SER A 71 12.92 8.00 0.68
CA SER A 71 14.26 7.44 0.68
C SER A 71 15.26 8.48 1.23
N PRO A 72 16.39 8.06 1.81
CA PRO A 72 17.33 8.96 2.48
C PRO A 72 18.07 9.93 1.53
N ASP A 73 18.10 9.61 0.24
CA ASP A 73 18.65 10.46 -0.82
C ASP A 73 17.60 11.40 -1.44
N SER A 74 16.36 11.37 -0.95
CA SER A 74 15.29 12.29 -1.31
C SER A 74 14.88 13.13 -0.09
N LEU A 75 14.83 14.45 -0.28
CA LEU A 75 14.48 15.38 0.82
C LEU A 75 12.98 15.34 1.15
N ASP A 76 12.14 14.93 0.18
CA ASP A 76 10.70 15.06 0.23
C ASP A 76 9.98 13.70 0.21
N LEU A 77 8.77 13.67 0.75
CA LEU A 77 7.83 12.57 0.56
C LEU A 77 7.28 12.62 -0.86
N ILE A 78 7.52 11.58 -1.66
CA ILE A 78 7.08 11.53 -3.06
C ILE A 78 5.72 10.84 -3.11
N PRO A 79 4.64 11.50 -3.60
CA PRO A 79 3.35 10.87 -3.78
C PRO A 79 3.43 9.67 -4.73
N ILE A 80 2.77 8.57 -4.40
CA ILE A 80 2.92 7.31 -5.15
C ILE A 80 2.50 7.43 -6.62
N HIS A 81 1.47 8.22 -6.92
CA HIS A 81 1.02 8.46 -8.29
C HIS A 81 2.08 9.17 -9.17
N GLN A 82 3.06 9.85 -8.56
CA GLN A 82 4.17 10.50 -9.29
C GLN A 82 5.32 9.53 -9.56
N LYS A 83 5.39 8.39 -8.83
CA LYS A 83 6.43 7.37 -9.03
C LYS A 83 6.10 6.38 -10.16
N ARG A 84 5.22 6.76 -11.09
CA ARG A 84 4.83 5.94 -12.24
C ARG A 84 6.05 5.60 -13.08
N GLN A 85 6.27 4.31 -13.28
CA GLN A 85 7.31 3.77 -14.14
C GLN A 85 7.23 4.44 -15.53
N SER A 86 8.38 4.87 -16.05
CA SER A 86 8.54 5.20 -17.46
C SER A 86 7.87 4.11 -18.31
N LYS A 87 7.01 4.51 -19.23
CA LYS A 87 6.40 3.65 -20.26
C LYS A 87 7.51 2.81 -20.92
N ASP A 88 7.63 1.54 -20.54
CA ASP A 88 8.26 0.48 -21.37
C ASP A 88 8.17 -0.90 -20.70
N SER A 89 6.97 -1.37 -20.35
CA SER A 89 6.72 -2.82 -20.15
C SER A 89 5.22 -3.15 -20.21
N LEU A 90 4.55 -2.75 -21.30
CA LEU A 90 3.37 -3.49 -21.74
C LEU A 90 3.90 -4.59 -22.66
N GLN A 91 4.31 -5.73 -22.08
CA GLN A 91 4.31 -7.05 -22.69
C GLN A 91 5.03 -8.07 -21.78
N ASN A 92 4.43 -9.26 -21.70
CA ASN A 92 4.87 -10.50 -21.05
C ASN A 92 4.46 -10.58 -19.56
N GLU A 93 3.35 -11.23 -19.22
CA GLU A 93 3.20 -12.70 -19.10
C GLU A 93 4.33 -13.32 -18.29
N ASP A 94 4.15 -13.37 -16.96
CA ASP A 94 4.51 -14.54 -16.14
C ASP A 94 3.71 -14.47 -14.82
N GLU A 95 2.81 -15.45 -14.66
CA GLU A 95 1.97 -15.65 -13.48
C GLU A 95 2.82 -16.10 -12.26
N GLU A 96 3.39 -15.18 -11.50
CA GLU A 96 3.82 -15.52 -10.13
C GLU A 96 2.62 -15.46 -9.18
N LYS A 97 1.97 -16.62 -9.02
CA LYS A 97 0.90 -16.85 -8.05
C LYS A 97 1.44 -16.62 -6.64
N PHE A 98 0.68 -15.84 -5.87
CA PHE A 98 0.95 -15.44 -4.48
C PHE A 98 1.35 -16.65 -3.61
N GLY A 99 2.64 -16.79 -3.35
CA GLY A 99 3.17 -17.68 -2.33
C GLY A 99 3.09 -17.05 -0.93
N ASN A 100 2.13 -17.49 -0.12
CA ASN A 100 2.19 -17.58 1.34
C ASN A 100 2.40 -16.32 2.23
N SER A 101 2.24 -15.09 1.75
CA SER A 101 2.22 -13.93 2.66
C SER A 101 0.81 -13.64 3.18
N GLN A 102 0.54 -14.06 4.42
CA GLN A 102 -0.68 -13.68 5.16
C GLN A 102 -0.74 -12.17 5.31
N CYS A 103 -1.53 -11.52 4.45
CA CYS A 103 -1.95 -10.14 4.63
C CYS A 103 -2.64 -10.02 6.01
N PRO A 104 -2.26 -9.05 6.88
CA PRO A 104 -2.91 -8.87 8.17
C PRO A 104 -4.42 -8.69 7.95
N ILE A 105 -5.22 -9.52 8.64
CA ILE A 105 -6.68 -9.66 8.47
C ILE A 105 -7.41 -8.31 8.56
N SER A 106 -6.84 -7.30 9.22
CA SER A 106 -7.43 -5.97 9.36
C SER A 106 -7.44 -5.10 8.09
N TRP A 107 -6.58 -5.39 7.11
CA TRP A 107 -6.46 -4.55 5.89
C TRP A 107 -7.04 -5.18 4.63
N ALA A 108 -7.14 -6.51 4.60
CA ALA A 108 -7.70 -7.24 3.47
C ALA A 108 -9.13 -6.79 3.15
N ASP A 109 -9.94 -6.48 4.16
CA ASP A 109 -11.34 -6.06 3.97
C ASP A 109 -11.43 -4.67 3.33
N THR A 110 -10.54 -3.75 3.69
CA THR A 110 -10.44 -2.41 3.09
C THR A 110 -9.99 -2.49 1.64
N VAL A 111 -8.92 -3.24 1.36
CA VAL A 111 -8.37 -3.39 0.00
C VAL A 111 -9.38 -4.08 -0.92
N ILE A 112 -10.04 -5.14 -0.45
CA ILE A 112 -11.12 -5.81 -1.19
C ILE A 112 -12.25 -4.83 -1.52
N THR A 113 -12.64 -3.99 -0.54
CA THR A 113 -13.74 -3.04 -0.73
C THR A 113 -13.40 -1.98 -1.77
N VAL A 114 -12.17 -1.46 -1.76
CA VAL A 114 -11.69 -0.48 -2.75
C VAL A 114 -11.63 -1.09 -4.15
N LEU A 115 -11.02 -2.27 -4.30
CA LEU A 115 -10.92 -2.95 -5.60
C LEU A 115 -12.31 -3.23 -6.19
N TYR A 116 -13.27 -3.59 -5.36
CA TYR A 116 -14.64 -3.84 -5.81
C TYR A 116 -15.41 -2.55 -6.15
N ARG A 117 -15.36 -1.53 -5.28
CA ARG A 117 -16.23 -0.34 -5.40
C ARG A 117 -15.64 0.76 -6.28
N THR A 118 -14.35 0.98 -6.21
CA THR A 118 -13.67 2.10 -6.87
C THR A 118 -13.14 1.67 -8.22
N GLU A 119 -12.48 0.51 -8.28
CA GLU A 119 -11.87 -0.01 -9.52
C GLU A 119 -12.82 -0.90 -10.33
N GLY A 120 -14.01 -1.23 -9.78
CA GLY A 120 -15.03 -2.03 -10.45
C GLY A 120 -14.61 -3.48 -10.73
N TRP A 121 -13.66 -4.03 -9.97
CA TRP A 121 -13.22 -5.40 -10.16
C TRP A 121 -14.32 -6.38 -9.73
N SER A 122 -14.44 -7.48 -10.48
CA SER A 122 -15.38 -8.54 -10.13
C SER A 122 -14.90 -9.30 -8.88
N LEU A 123 -15.83 -9.94 -8.18
CA LEU A 123 -15.51 -10.73 -6.98
C LEU A 123 -14.57 -11.89 -7.31
N GLU A 124 -14.71 -12.47 -8.49
CA GLU A 124 -13.90 -13.58 -9.00
C GLU A 124 -12.47 -13.14 -9.27
N ARG A 125 -12.29 -11.94 -9.85
CA ARG A 125 -10.97 -11.36 -10.07
C ARG A 125 -10.25 -11.06 -8.76
N ILE A 126 -10.98 -10.53 -7.78
CA ILE A 126 -10.43 -10.26 -6.44
C ILE A 126 -10.10 -11.59 -5.74
N ALA A 127 -11.00 -12.58 -5.83
CA ALA A 127 -10.80 -13.90 -5.25
C ALA A 127 -9.53 -14.58 -5.76
N ASP A 128 -9.34 -14.58 -7.08
CA ASP A 128 -8.16 -15.13 -7.75
C ASP A 128 -6.88 -14.41 -7.31
N GLN A 129 -6.90 -13.07 -7.28
CA GLN A 129 -5.79 -12.24 -6.84
C GLN A 129 -5.33 -12.54 -5.41
N PHE A 130 -6.26 -12.81 -4.50
CA PHE A 130 -5.97 -13.01 -3.08
C PHE A 130 -5.92 -14.49 -2.66
N GLY A 131 -6.09 -15.43 -3.61
CA GLY A 131 -6.12 -16.87 -3.31
C GLY A 131 -7.25 -17.26 -2.33
N ILE A 132 -8.37 -16.53 -2.36
CA ILE A 132 -9.55 -16.79 -1.53
C ILE A 132 -10.77 -17.04 -2.42
N THR A 133 -11.90 -17.45 -1.84
CA THR A 133 -13.13 -17.65 -2.63
C THR A 133 -13.87 -16.34 -2.87
N ALA A 134 -14.59 -16.22 -3.99
CA ALA A 134 -15.46 -15.07 -4.28
C ALA A 134 -16.52 -14.84 -3.19
N GLU A 135 -16.99 -15.92 -2.55
CA GLU A 135 -17.89 -15.82 -1.41
C GLU A 135 -17.18 -15.22 -0.17
N ALA A 136 -15.90 -15.56 0.09
CA ALA A 136 -15.14 -14.92 1.16
C ALA A 136 -14.93 -13.42 0.91
N VAL A 137 -14.68 -13.03 -0.35
CA VAL A 137 -14.62 -11.62 -0.78
C VAL A 137 -15.95 -10.92 -0.50
N ARG A 138 -17.08 -11.53 -0.89
CA ARG A 138 -18.43 -11.00 -0.69
C ARG A 138 -18.76 -10.80 0.79
N GLN A 139 -18.48 -11.80 1.63
CA GLN A 139 -18.74 -11.72 3.08
C GLN A 139 -17.95 -10.59 3.74
N ARG A 140 -16.70 -10.36 3.31
CA ARG A 140 -15.88 -9.25 3.79
C ARG A 140 -16.43 -7.88 3.36
N ILE A 141 -16.89 -7.75 2.12
CA ILE A 141 -17.56 -6.53 1.63
C ILE A 141 -18.85 -6.25 2.40
N LEU A 142 -19.64 -7.29 2.72
CA LEU A 142 -20.88 -7.16 3.48
C LEU A 142 -20.62 -6.78 4.94
N LYS A 143 -19.61 -7.38 5.57
CA LYS A 143 -19.19 -7.02 6.94
C LYS A 143 -18.74 -5.56 7.03
N ALA A 144 -18.04 -5.05 6.03
CA ALA A 144 -17.65 -3.64 5.93
C ALA A 144 -18.83 -2.67 5.69
N LYS A 145 -20.03 -3.15 5.34
CA LYS A 145 -21.25 -2.32 5.21
C LYS A 145 -22.09 -2.24 6.49
N GLY A 146 -21.83 -3.12 7.47
CA GLY A 146 -22.69 -3.29 8.65
C GLY A 146 -22.10 -2.80 9.97
N GLY A 147 -21.02 -2.00 9.93
CA GLY A 147 -20.36 -1.41 11.09
C GLY A 147 -20.46 0.10 11.09
#